data_AF-A0A9J5Y845-F1
#
_entry.id   AF-A0A9J5Y845-F1
#
_cell.length_a   1.000
_cell.length_b   1.000
_cell.length_c   1.000
_cell.angle_alpha   90.00
_cell.angle_beta   90.00
_cell.angle_gamma   90.00
#
_symmetry.space_group_name_H-M   'P 1'
#
loop_
_entity.id
_entity.type
_entity.pdbx_description
1 polymer ?
#
loop_
_entity_poly.entity_id
_entity_poly.type
_entity_poly.pdbx_seq_one_letter_code
_entity_poly.pdbx_strand_id
1 'polypeptide(L)'
;MILKMGNLAHFAYMRATRLERSISWMIESDILTTLAPLHTSIDTLTMRVEACERREGETSKVTSLKAEVEDLRKDVDYLKFIEFTSLLEAADDLDAPDTLEIPLATIGDLHRDDAAVDESDAKTDEELIEIREKSIYRDLPDLEETII
;
A
#
# COMPACT_ATOMS: atom_id res chain seq x y z
N MET A 1 30.44 21.29 11.69
CA MET A 1 29.95 20.80 10.37
C MET A 1 29.17 19.48 10.42
N ILE A 2 29.14 18.76 11.55
CA ILE A 2 28.53 17.41 11.66
C ILE A 2 26.98 17.42 11.60
N LEU A 3 26.31 18.45 12.11
CA LEU A 3 24.83 18.53 12.09
C LEU A 3 24.21 18.54 10.67
N LYS A 4 24.93 19.01 9.65
CA LYS A 4 24.41 19.04 8.27
C LYS A 4 24.38 17.66 7.60
N MET A 5 25.22 16.72 8.03
CA MET A 5 25.22 15.35 7.48
C MET A 5 24.09 14.49 8.09
N GLY A 6 23.77 14.68 9.38
CA GLY A 6 22.68 13.95 10.04
C GLY A 6 21.32 14.17 9.40
N ASN A 7 21.00 15.42 9.02
CA ASN A 7 19.73 15.75 8.38
C ASN A 7 19.57 15.12 6.99
N LEU A 8 20.66 14.94 6.25
CA LEU A 8 20.62 14.30 4.92
C LEU A 8 20.34 12.80 5.04
N ALA A 9 20.98 12.13 6.00
CA ALA A 9 20.75 10.71 6.27
C ALA A 9 19.30 10.45 6.72
N HIS A 10 18.79 11.29 7.63
CA HIS A 10 17.40 11.19 8.09
C HIS A 10 16.38 11.43 6.97
N PHE A 11 16.63 12.42 6.11
CA PHE A 11 15.76 12.69 4.95
C PHE A 11 15.77 11.54 3.93
N ALA A 12 16.93 10.94 3.67
CA ALA A 12 17.04 9.78 2.80
C ALA A 12 16.26 8.58 3.35
N TYR A 13 16.36 8.33 4.66
CA TYR A 13 15.61 7.27 5.33
C TYR A 13 14.09 7.48 5.23
N MET A 14 13.59 8.68 5.53
CA MET A 14 12.16 9.00 5.40
C MET A 14 11.63 8.86 3.96
N ARG A 15 12.46 9.17 2.95
CA ARG A 15 12.07 8.96 1.56
C ARG A 15 12.05 7.48 1.18
N ALA A 16 12.97 6.69 1.70
CA ALA A 16 13.00 5.24 1.48
C ALA A 16 11.76 4.57 2.07
N THR A 17 11.43 4.85 3.33
CA THR A 17 10.25 4.27 4.01
C THR A 17 8.93 4.68 3.35
N ARG A 18 8.82 5.93 2.89
CA ARG A 18 7.65 6.39 2.12
C ARG A 18 7.52 5.71 0.77
N LEU A 19 8.64 5.46 0.07
CA LEU A 19 8.63 4.77 -1.21
C LEU A 19 8.21 3.31 -1.04
N GLU A 20 8.78 2.62 -0.07
CA GLU A 20 8.44 1.24 0.27
C GLU A 20 6.93 1.10 0.56
N ARG A 21 6.39 1.96 1.43
CA ARG A 21 4.94 1.98 1.70
C ARG A 21 4.09 2.24 0.46
N SER A 22 4.55 3.11 -0.44
CA SER A 22 3.83 3.43 -1.66
C SER A 22 3.83 2.25 -2.64
N ILE A 23 4.94 1.52 -2.74
CA ILE A 23 5.03 0.29 -3.54
C ILE A 23 4.11 -0.79 -2.96
N SER A 24 4.13 -0.98 -1.64
CA SER A 24 3.24 -1.92 -0.94
C SER A 24 1.77 -1.61 -1.23
N TRP A 25 1.35 -0.35 -1.10
CA TRP A 25 -0.03 0.06 -1.39
C TRP A 25 -0.43 -0.20 -2.85
N MET A 26 0.47 0.00 -3.80
CA MET A 26 0.19 -0.27 -5.22
C MET A 26 -0.04 -1.77 -5.47
N ILE A 27 0.79 -2.62 -4.89
CA ILE A 27 0.66 -4.08 -5.01
C ILE A 27 -0.67 -4.55 -4.40
N GLU A 28 -0.99 -4.09 -3.19
CA GLU A 28 -2.25 -4.42 -2.51
C GLU A 28 -3.47 -4.00 -3.34
N SER A 29 -3.44 -2.80 -3.91
CA SER A 29 -4.51 -2.30 -4.78
C SER A 29 -4.70 -3.19 -6.00
N ASP A 30 -3.61 -3.53 -6.70
CA ASP A 30 -3.66 -4.38 -7.89
C ASP A 30 -4.22 -5.77 -7.57
N ILE A 31 -3.83 -6.37 -6.43
CA ILE A 31 -4.33 -7.69 -6.05
C ILE A 31 -5.80 -7.63 -5.63
N LEU A 32 -6.22 -6.61 -4.89
CA LEU A 32 -7.65 -6.40 -4.59
C LEU A 32 -8.49 -6.26 -5.86
N THR A 33 -8.01 -5.54 -6.88
CA THR A 33 -8.72 -5.43 -8.16
C THR A 33 -8.80 -6.77 -8.89
N THR A 34 -7.78 -7.61 -8.75
CA THR A 34 -7.71 -8.95 -9.36
C THR A 34 -8.61 -9.96 -8.63
N LEU A 35 -8.80 -9.83 -7.32
CA LEU A 35 -9.67 -10.70 -6.51
C LEU A 35 -11.16 -10.36 -6.61
N ALA A 36 -11.52 -9.10 -6.92
CA ALA A 36 -12.92 -8.69 -6.99
C ALA A 36 -13.78 -9.50 -7.99
N PRO A 37 -13.32 -9.84 -9.20
CA PRO A 37 -14.03 -10.75 -10.11
C PRO A 37 -14.25 -12.16 -9.53
N LEU A 38 -13.31 -12.68 -8.74
CA LEU A 38 -13.43 -14.00 -8.11
C LEU A 38 -14.52 -14.00 -7.04
N HIS A 39 -14.56 -12.99 -6.17
CA HIS A 39 -15.64 -12.83 -5.19
C HIS A 39 -17.01 -12.77 -5.87
N THR A 40 -17.13 -11.96 -6.93
CA THR A 40 -18.37 -11.84 -7.71
C THR A 40 -18.80 -13.19 -8.32
N SER A 41 -17.83 -13.99 -8.77
CA SER A 41 -18.08 -15.32 -9.34
C SER A 41 -18.55 -16.31 -8.26
N ILE A 42 -17.96 -16.27 -7.07
CA ILE A 42 -18.36 -17.09 -5.91
C ILE A 42 -19.76 -16.72 -5.44
N ASP A 43 -20.10 -15.43 -5.35
CA ASP A 43 -21.45 -14.98 -4.99
C ASP A 43 -22.48 -15.45 -6.03
N THR A 44 -22.14 -15.32 -7.32
CA THR A 44 -22.99 -15.81 -8.41
C THR A 44 -23.17 -17.33 -8.33
N LEU A 45 -22.11 -18.07 -8.03
CA LEU A 45 -22.16 -19.52 -7.86
C LEU A 45 -23.03 -19.90 -6.65
N THR A 46 -22.87 -19.21 -5.52
CA THR A 46 -23.69 -19.37 -4.31
C THR A 46 -25.17 -19.20 -4.63
N MET A 47 -25.55 -18.12 -5.32
CA MET A 47 -26.93 -17.88 -5.75
C MET A 47 -27.47 -19.00 -6.64
N ARG A 48 -26.65 -19.53 -7.55
CA ARG A 48 -27.05 -20.63 -8.44
C ARG A 48 -27.24 -21.93 -7.66
N VAL A 49 -26.36 -22.24 -6.71
CA VAL A 49 -26.50 -23.42 -5.84
C VAL A 49 -27.79 -23.35 -5.04
N GLU A 50 -28.09 -22.20 -4.42
CA GLU A 50 -29.36 -22.00 -3.70
C GLU A 50 -30.59 -22.11 -4.62
N ALA A 51 -30.51 -21.58 -5.84
CA ALA A 51 -31.60 -21.71 -6.81
C ALA A 51 -31.84 -23.16 -7.22
N CYS A 52 -30.78 -23.96 -7.38
CA CYS A 52 -30.86 -25.40 -7.63
C CYS A 52 -31.46 -26.14 -6.44
N GLU A 53 -31.02 -25.83 -5.21
CA GLU A 53 -31.57 -26.39 -3.96
C GLU A 53 -33.09 -26.16 -3.86
N ARG A 54 -33.56 -24.95 -4.21
CA ARG A 54 -35.00 -24.63 -4.21
C ARG A 54 -35.79 -25.40 -5.28
N ARG A 55 -35.17 -25.76 -6.42
CA ARG A 55 -35.84 -26.44 -7.54
C ARG A 55 -35.84 -27.96 -7.40
N GLU A 56 -34.72 -28.53 -7.01
CA GLU A 56 -34.49 -29.97 -6.96
C GLU A 56 -34.64 -30.55 -5.54
N GLY A 57 -34.74 -29.68 -4.54
CA GLY A 57 -34.68 -30.05 -3.12
C GLY A 57 -33.24 -30.19 -2.64
N GLU A 58 -33.10 -30.51 -1.36
CA GLU A 58 -31.81 -30.77 -0.73
C GLU A 58 -31.30 -32.17 -1.13
N THR A 59 -30.57 -32.22 -2.24
CA THR A 59 -29.90 -33.45 -2.69
C THR A 59 -28.47 -33.49 -2.17
N SER A 60 -27.93 -34.70 -1.94
CA SER A 60 -26.54 -34.86 -1.46
C SER A 60 -25.50 -34.17 -2.35
N LYS A 61 -25.76 -34.08 -3.67
CA LYS A 61 -24.91 -33.36 -4.62
C LYS A 61 -24.92 -31.85 -4.38
N VAL A 62 -26.10 -31.27 -4.17
CA VAL A 62 -26.24 -29.84 -3.88
C VAL A 62 -25.61 -29.49 -2.54
N THR A 63 -25.80 -30.33 -1.52
CA THR A 63 -25.15 -30.15 -0.21
C THR A 63 -23.62 -30.23 -0.31
N SER A 64 -23.08 -31.20 -1.08
CA SER A 64 -21.63 -31.31 -1.33
C SER A 64 -21.09 -30.07 -2.04
N LEU A 65 -21.74 -29.65 -3.12
CA LEU A 65 -21.34 -28.46 -3.88
C LEU A 65 -21.40 -27.19 -3.03
N LYS A 66 -22.41 -27.06 -2.17
CA LYS A 66 -22.54 -25.93 -1.23
C LYS A 66 -21.37 -25.89 -0.24
N ALA A 67 -20.94 -27.04 0.26
CA ALA A 67 -19.75 -27.12 1.12
C ALA A 67 -18.47 -26.72 0.37
N GLU A 68 -18.30 -27.16 -0.88
CA GLU A 68 -17.16 -26.77 -1.73
C GLU A 68 -17.14 -25.27 -2.03
N VAL A 69 -18.30 -24.64 -2.27
CA VAL A 69 -18.40 -23.18 -2.46
C VAL A 69 -18.01 -22.41 -1.20
N GLU A 70 -18.41 -22.90 -0.03
CA GLU A 70 -18.04 -22.31 1.26
C GLU A 70 -16.54 -22.48 1.55
N ASP A 71 -15.95 -23.62 1.18
CA ASP A 71 -14.52 -23.87 1.29
C ASP A 71 -13.72 -22.93 0.37
N LEU A 72 -14.13 -22.82 -0.90
CA LEU A 72 -13.53 -21.91 -1.88
C LEU A 72 -13.59 -20.44 -1.40
N ARG A 73 -14.68 -20.03 -0.75
CA ARG A 73 -14.80 -18.70 -0.17
C ARG A 73 -13.71 -18.45 0.90
N LYS A 74 -13.49 -19.43 1.78
CA LYS A 74 -12.43 -19.35 2.81
C LYS A 74 -11.05 -19.28 2.18
N ASP A 75 -10.81 -20.05 1.13
CA ASP A 75 -9.53 -20.02 0.42
C ASP A 75 -9.24 -18.65 -0.19
N VAL A 76 -10.25 -18.02 -0.82
CA VAL A 76 -10.12 -16.66 -1.37
C VAL A 76 -9.93 -15.62 -0.25
N ASP A 77 -10.66 -15.75 0.87
CA ASP A 77 -10.49 -14.88 2.03
C ASP A 77 -9.10 -15.06 2.70
N TYR A 78 -8.57 -16.28 2.70
CA TYR A 78 -7.22 -16.59 3.19
C TYR A 78 -6.13 -16.04 2.28
N LEU A 79 -6.33 -16.13 0.95
CA LEU A 79 -5.45 -15.52 -0.04
C LEU A 79 -5.34 -14.01 0.17
N LYS A 80 -6.46 -13.36 0.49
CA LYS A 80 -6.48 -11.95 0.86
C LYS A 80 -5.64 -11.69 2.11
N PHE A 81 -5.72 -12.54 3.14
CA PHE A 81 -5.04 -12.31 4.42
C PHE A 81 -3.51 -12.50 4.37
N ILE A 82 -3.00 -13.54 3.70
CA ILE A 82 -1.54 -13.83 3.65
C ILE A 82 -0.74 -12.64 3.12
N GLU A 83 -1.26 -11.97 2.10
CA GLU A 83 -0.55 -10.89 1.44
C GLU A 83 -0.37 -9.66 2.36
N PHE A 84 -1.38 -9.30 3.16
CA PHE A 84 -1.31 -8.12 4.02
C PHE A 84 -0.40 -8.31 5.24
N THR A 85 -0.45 -9.47 5.89
CA THR A 85 0.38 -9.69 7.09
C THR A 85 1.86 -9.84 6.75
N SER A 86 2.20 -10.57 5.70
CA SER A 86 3.62 -10.79 5.33
C SER A 86 4.28 -9.54 4.75
N LEU A 87 3.52 -8.64 4.11
CA LEU A 87 4.03 -7.37 3.58
C LEU A 87 4.27 -6.32 4.67
N LEU A 88 3.39 -6.26 5.69
CA LEU A 88 3.55 -5.33 6.82
C LEU A 88 4.59 -5.81 7.84
N GLU A 89 4.65 -7.11 8.12
CA GLU A 89 5.60 -7.68 9.09
C GLU A 89 7.07 -7.46 8.68
N ALA A 90 7.38 -7.52 7.37
CA ALA A 90 8.72 -7.26 6.87
C ALA A 90 9.17 -5.79 7.05
N ALA A 91 8.22 -4.84 7.12
CA ALA A 91 8.52 -3.42 7.26
C ALA A 91 8.65 -2.99 8.74
N ASP A 92 7.92 -3.65 9.66
CA ASP A 92 7.90 -3.30 11.08
C ASP A 92 9.10 -3.88 11.87
N ASP A 93 9.75 -4.96 11.41
CA ASP A 93 10.88 -5.60 12.11
C ASP A 93 12.22 -4.84 11.97
N LEU A 94 12.23 -3.69 11.28
CA LEU A 94 13.42 -2.85 11.08
C LEU A 94 13.43 -1.54 11.88
N ASP A 95 12.40 -1.26 12.69
CA ASP A 95 12.30 -0.01 13.47
C ASP A 95 12.64 -0.15 14.95
N ALA A 96 13.36 -1.21 15.33
CA ALA A 96 14.14 -1.22 16.57
C ALA A 96 15.58 -0.75 16.26
N PRO A 97 15.90 0.56 16.39
CA PRO A 97 17.29 0.93 16.60
C PRO A 97 17.67 0.36 17.98
N ASP A 98 18.48 -0.69 17.97
CA ASP A 98 19.16 -1.30 19.12
C ASP A 98 20.19 -0.35 19.78
N THR A 99 19.92 0.96 19.77
CA THR A 99 20.76 2.00 20.37
C THR A 99 19.88 3.11 20.98
N LEU A 100 18.97 2.76 21.89
CA LEU A 100 18.53 3.69 22.94
C LEU A 100 19.26 3.40 24.26
N GLU A 101 20.55 3.04 24.19
CA GLU A 101 21.47 3.10 25.33
C GLU A 101 22.24 4.43 25.28
N ILE A 102 21.53 5.53 25.49
CA ILE A 102 22.16 6.70 26.07
C ILE A 102 21.38 6.97 27.36
N PRO A 103 21.99 6.76 28.55
CA PRO A 103 21.34 7.16 29.78
C PRO A 103 21.10 8.66 29.68
N LEU A 104 19.83 9.04 29.69
CA LEU A 104 19.38 10.42 29.78
C LEU A 104 19.85 10.95 31.14
N ALA A 105 21.10 11.37 31.20
CA ALA A 105 21.67 12.05 32.34
C ALA A 105 20.98 13.42 32.42
N THR A 106 19.98 13.47 33.27
CA THR A 106 19.41 14.67 33.86
C THR A 106 20.54 15.60 34.32
N ILE A 107 20.88 16.62 33.53
CA ILE A 107 21.54 17.86 33.94
C ILE A 107 21.21 18.90 32.87
N GLY A 108 20.51 19.95 33.27
CA GLY A 108 20.17 21.06 32.36
C GLY A 108 19.10 21.96 32.93
N ASP A 109 19.45 22.62 34.02
CA ASP A 109 18.68 23.67 34.68
C ASP A 109 18.22 24.79 33.72
N LEU A 110 17.08 25.34 34.08
CA LEU A 110 16.36 26.43 33.46
C LEU A 110 17.21 27.72 33.47
N HIS A 111 17.58 28.26 32.31
CA HIS A 111 17.72 29.72 32.20
C HIS A 111 17.38 30.24 30.80
N ARG A 112 16.26 30.96 30.82
CA ARG A 112 15.71 31.88 29.84
C ARG A 112 16.71 32.98 29.52
N ASP A 113 16.98 33.27 28.25
CA ASP A 113 17.30 34.64 27.85
C ASP A 113 16.89 34.93 26.40
N ASP A 114 16.29 36.12 26.31
CA ASP A 114 15.67 36.82 25.19
C ASP A 114 16.73 37.25 24.16
N ALA A 115 16.43 37.23 22.85
CA ALA A 115 16.87 38.29 21.92
C ALA A 115 16.43 38.06 20.45
N ALA A 116 15.78 39.10 19.94
CA ALA A 116 15.84 39.68 18.60
C ALA A 116 15.22 38.92 17.42
N VAL A 117 14.05 39.44 17.04
CA VAL A 117 13.46 39.51 15.71
C VAL A 117 14.51 39.68 14.60
N ASP A 118 14.44 38.81 13.60
CA ASP A 118 14.82 39.16 12.23
C ASP A 118 13.78 38.53 11.28
N GLU A 119 12.90 39.40 10.76
CA GLU A 119 11.98 39.10 9.66
C GLU A 119 12.82 38.82 8.40
N SER A 120 12.83 37.56 7.93
CA SER A 120 13.32 37.27 6.59
C SER A 120 12.13 36.96 5.67
N ASP A 121 11.83 37.96 4.86
CA ASP A 121 10.84 37.98 3.79
C ASP A 121 11.40 37.19 2.59
N ALA A 122 11.22 35.87 2.61
CA ALA A 122 11.65 34.98 1.53
C ALA A 122 10.47 34.67 0.61
N LYS A 123 10.36 35.48 -0.45
CA LYS A 123 9.50 35.31 -1.62
C LYS A 123 9.61 33.88 -2.18
N THR A 124 8.56 33.09 -2.01
CA THR A 124 8.40 31.79 -2.67
C THR A 124 8.14 32.00 -4.15
N ASP A 125 9.11 31.62 -4.98
CA ASP A 125 8.92 31.50 -6.43
C ASP A 125 8.25 30.15 -6.69
N GLU A 126 6.92 30.20 -6.84
CA GLU A 126 6.06 29.09 -7.22
C GLU A 126 6.13 28.89 -8.74
N GLU A 127 7.25 28.40 -9.27
CA GLU A 127 7.27 27.83 -10.63
C GLU A 127 8.17 26.60 -10.68
N LEU A 128 7.73 25.59 -11.44
CA LEU A 128 8.42 24.35 -11.83
C LEU A 128 8.03 23.05 -11.07
N ILE A 129 6.74 22.84 -10.79
CA ILE A 129 6.14 21.48 -10.70
C ILE A 129 5.06 21.31 -11.76
N GLU A 130 5.34 21.73 -12.98
CA GLU A 130 4.54 21.38 -14.14
C GLU A 130 5.50 21.15 -15.30
N ILE A 131 5.26 20.11 -16.11
CA ILE A 131 6.11 19.64 -17.23
C ILE A 131 7.16 18.58 -16.86
N ARG A 132 6.74 17.45 -16.28
CA ARG A 132 7.37 16.15 -16.63
C ARG A 132 6.47 14.92 -16.54
N GLU A 133 5.17 15.08 -16.81
CA GLU A 133 4.23 13.94 -16.93
C GLU A 133 3.51 13.85 -18.29
N LYS A 134 3.85 14.71 -19.27
CA LYS A 134 3.11 14.80 -20.54
C LYS A 134 3.91 14.51 -21.81
N SER A 135 5.09 13.89 -21.71
CA SER A 135 5.92 13.57 -22.88
C SER A 135 6.14 12.08 -23.15
N ILE A 136 5.51 11.17 -22.41
CA ILE A 136 5.70 9.71 -22.60
C ILE A 136 4.71 9.13 -23.64
N TYR A 137 3.73 9.91 -24.10
CA TYR A 137 2.68 9.47 -25.03
C TYR A 137 2.77 10.07 -26.44
N ARG A 138 3.91 10.63 -26.86
CA ARG A 138 4.08 11.20 -28.22
C ARG A 138 4.84 10.32 -29.22
N ASP A 139 5.38 9.18 -28.80
CA ASP A 139 6.21 8.33 -29.66
C ASP A 139 5.58 6.95 -29.94
N LEU A 140 4.26 6.84 -29.94
CA LEU A 140 3.55 5.69 -30.53
C LEU A 140 3.03 6.10 -31.92
N PRO A 141 3.79 5.89 -33.00
CA PRO A 141 3.22 5.96 -34.33
C PRO A 141 2.36 4.70 -34.56
N ASP A 142 1.12 4.98 -34.94
CA ASP A 142 0.10 4.13 -35.57
C ASP A 142 0.56 2.75 -36.06
N LEU A 143 0.01 1.70 -35.44
CA LEU A 143 -0.04 0.34 -36.00
C LEU A 143 -1.47 0.07 -36.49
N GLU A 144 -1.94 0.88 -37.43
CA GLU A 144 -3.07 0.54 -38.31
C GLU A 144 -2.51 0.04 -39.65
N GLU A 145 -2.44 -1.28 -39.81
CA GLU A 145 -2.49 -2.04 -41.08
C GLU A 145 -1.92 -3.45 -40.75
N THR A 146 -2.67 -4.54 -40.80
CA THR A 146 -3.14 -5.14 -42.06
C THR A 146 -4.07 -6.30 -41.69
N ILE A 147 -5.35 -6.20 -42.05
CA ILE A 147 -6.19 -7.37 -42.30
C ILE A 147 -5.96 -7.72 -43.77
N ILE A 148 -5.28 -8.83 -44.04
CA ILE A 148 -5.44 -9.62 -45.27
C ILE A 148 -5.52 -11.08 -44.86
#